data_AF-A0A6L9IYB2-F1
#
_entry.id   AF-A0A6L9IYB2-F1
#
_cell.length_a   1.000
_cell.length_b   1.000
_cell.length_c   1.000
_cell.angle_alpha   90.00
_cell.angle_beta   90.00
_cell.angle_gamma   90.00
#
_symmetry.space_group_name_H-M   'P 1'
#
loop_
_entity.id
_entity.type
_entity.pdbx_description
1 polymer ?
#
loop_
_entity_poly.entity_id
_entity_poly.type
_entity_poly.pdbx_seq_one_letter_code
_entity_poly.pdbx_strand_id
1 'polypeptide(L)'
;MPLDPNAVPGLLRALDSHDVFVRITAAEALGKIGNPVAIQRLAATYDDPRANVRRRVVRAFERIGVEPKANVAAQVVPGLARALDDPDLQVQAAAVAALRRLDISSGWAALEAWETRDTDGGGT
;
A
#
# COMPACT_ATOMS: atom_id res chain seq x y z
N MET A 1 -11.28 15.28 -12.91
CA MET A 1 -11.83 14.30 -13.87
C MET A 1 -11.84 12.94 -13.17
N PRO A 2 -12.99 12.27 -13.03
CA PRO A 2 -13.02 10.92 -12.46
C PRO A 2 -12.27 9.96 -13.38
N LEU A 3 -11.52 9.03 -12.79
CA LEU A 3 -10.83 7.98 -13.54
C LEU A 3 -11.81 6.87 -13.91
N ASP A 4 -11.75 6.39 -15.15
CA ASP A 4 -12.63 5.35 -15.66
C ASP A 4 -12.24 3.97 -15.10
N PRO A 5 -13.13 3.23 -14.41
CA PRO A 5 -12.88 1.85 -13.98
C PRO A 5 -12.50 0.90 -15.13
N ASN A 6 -12.89 1.19 -16.37
CA ASN A 6 -12.49 0.40 -17.55
C ASN A 6 -10.99 0.54 -17.86
N ALA A 7 -10.30 1.53 -17.29
CA ALA A 7 -8.86 1.69 -17.42
C ALA A 7 -8.05 0.67 -16.58
N VAL A 8 -8.68 -0.04 -15.64
CA VAL A 8 -8.00 -0.96 -14.71
C VAL A 8 -7.11 -1.98 -15.42
N PRO A 9 -7.54 -2.72 -16.46
CA PRO A 9 -6.67 -3.70 -17.13
C PRO A 9 -5.44 -3.07 -17.81
N GLY A 10 -5.56 -1.85 -18.33
CA GLY A 10 -4.44 -1.10 -18.90
C GLY A 10 -3.45 -0.65 -17.84
N LEU A 11 -3.96 -0.10 -16.75
CA LEU A 11 -3.17 0.36 -15.60
C LEU A 11 -2.47 -0.80 -14.89
N LEU A 12 -3.10 -1.97 -14.80
CA LEU A 12 -2.48 -3.19 -14.26
C LEU A 12 -1.27 -3.64 -15.08
N ARG A 13 -1.34 -3.57 -16.41
CA ARG A 13 -0.18 -3.83 -17.28
C ARG A 13 0.91 -2.78 -17.13
N ALA A 14 0.53 -1.53 -16.86
CA ALA A 14 1.48 -0.44 -16.67
C ALA A 14 2.29 -0.56 -15.36
N LEU A 15 1.80 -1.33 -14.37
CA LEU A 15 2.59 -1.69 -13.18
C LEU A 15 3.83 -2.54 -13.52
N ASP A 16 3.81 -3.27 -14.64
CA ASP A 16 4.92 -4.12 -15.08
C ASP A 16 5.88 -3.39 -16.05
N SER A 17 5.70 -2.07 -16.22
CA SER A 17 6.54 -1.27 -17.13
C SER A 17 7.98 -1.16 -16.64
N HIS A 18 8.94 -1.19 -17.58
CA HIS A 18 10.35 -0.88 -17.29
C HIS A 18 10.55 0.57 -16.87
N ASP A 19 9.67 1.47 -17.31
CA ASP A 19 9.70 2.89 -16.95
C ASP A 19 9.10 3.10 -15.56
N VAL A 20 9.93 3.64 -14.66
CA VAL A 20 9.57 3.96 -13.27
C VAL A 20 8.42 4.96 -13.19
N PHE A 21 8.39 5.97 -14.06
CA PHE A 21 7.31 6.97 -14.06
C PHE A 21 5.99 6.34 -14.45
N VAL A 22 5.99 5.44 -15.43
CA VAL A 22 4.79 4.69 -15.84
C VAL A 22 4.26 3.84 -14.68
N ARG A 23 5.12 3.14 -13.94
CA ARG A 23 4.71 2.37 -12.75
C ARG A 23 4.11 3.25 -11.67
N ILE A 24 4.73 4.39 -11.38
CA ILE A 24 4.26 5.37 -10.38
C ILE A 24 2.87 5.89 -10.76
N THR A 25 2.69 6.34 -12.02
CA THR A 25 1.41 6.88 -12.49
C THR A 25 0.32 5.80 -12.49
N ALA A 26 0.66 4.57 -12.88
CA ALA A 26 -0.25 3.45 -12.81
C ALA A 26 -0.72 3.18 -11.37
N ALA A 27 0.22 3.13 -10.43
CA ALA A 27 -0.08 2.88 -9.03
C ALA A 27 -0.99 3.97 -8.43
N GLU A 28 -0.74 5.24 -8.74
CA GLU A 28 -1.61 6.34 -8.33
C GLU A 28 -3.02 6.25 -8.88
N ALA A 29 -3.13 5.97 -10.19
CA ALA A 29 -4.42 5.89 -10.86
C ALA A 29 -5.25 4.73 -10.31
N LEU A 30 -4.62 3.56 -10.11
CA LEU A 30 -5.25 2.39 -9.48
C LEU A 30 -5.71 2.69 -8.05
N GLY A 31 -4.91 3.40 -7.25
CA GLY A 31 -5.30 3.85 -5.92
C GLY A 31 -6.49 4.81 -5.93
N LYS A 32 -6.53 5.74 -6.87
CA LYS A 32 -7.67 6.67 -7.04
C LYS A 32 -8.95 5.99 -7.54
N ILE A 33 -8.83 4.89 -8.30
CA ILE A 33 -9.99 4.11 -8.77
C ILE A 33 -10.57 3.26 -7.63
N GLY A 34 -9.75 2.77 -6.71
CA GLY A 34 -10.22 1.98 -5.57
C GLY A 34 -10.79 0.59 -5.94
N ASN A 35 -10.45 0.07 -7.12
CA ASN A 35 -10.93 -1.23 -7.57
C ASN A 35 -10.26 -2.38 -6.76
N PRO A 36 -11.01 -3.38 -6.25
CA PRO A 36 -10.45 -4.49 -5.48
C PRO A 36 -9.34 -5.28 -6.21
N VAL A 37 -9.47 -5.49 -7.51
CA VAL A 37 -8.48 -6.19 -8.35
C VAL A 37 -7.21 -5.35 -8.50
N ALA A 38 -7.38 -4.03 -8.64
CA ALA A 38 -6.28 -3.08 -8.67
C ALA A 38 -5.46 -3.11 -7.37
N ILE A 39 -6.16 -3.22 -6.24
CA ILE A 39 -5.61 -3.30 -4.90
C ILE A 39 -4.78 -4.57 -4.69
N GLN A 40 -5.27 -5.74 -5.14
CA GLN A 40 -4.50 -6.98 -5.06
C GLN A 40 -3.19 -6.92 -5.86
N ARG A 41 -3.22 -6.32 -7.05
CA ARG A 41 -2.02 -6.20 -7.90
C ARG A 41 -1.05 -5.12 -7.41
N LEU A 42 -1.56 -4.03 -6.85
CA LEU A 42 -0.75 -3.06 -6.12
C LEU A 42 -0.05 -3.70 -4.91
N ALA A 43 -0.67 -4.70 -4.27
CA ALA A 43 -0.03 -5.41 -3.17
C ALA A 43 1.12 -6.33 -3.64
N ALA A 44 1.19 -6.68 -4.92
CA ALA A 44 2.33 -7.40 -5.47
C ALA A 44 3.55 -6.49 -5.73
N THR A 45 3.38 -5.16 -5.73
CA THR A 45 4.45 -4.19 -6.00
C THR A 45 5.10 -3.64 -4.72
N TYR A 46 4.74 -4.16 -3.54
CA TYR A 46 5.45 -3.85 -2.28
C TYR A 46 6.93 -4.22 -2.33
N ASP A 47 7.30 -5.23 -3.13
CA ASP A 47 8.69 -5.68 -3.25
C ASP A 47 9.43 -5.03 -4.44
N ASP A 48 8.92 -3.93 -5.01
CA ASP A 48 9.61 -3.23 -6.10
C ASP A 48 11.00 -2.74 -5.62
N PRO A 49 12.08 -3.01 -6.40
CA PRO A 49 13.44 -2.64 -6.00
C PRO A 49 13.63 -1.13 -5.85
N ARG A 50 12.76 -0.30 -6.43
CA ARG A 50 12.82 1.16 -6.35
C ARG A 50 11.93 1.68 -5.23
N ALA A 51 12.57 2.32 -4.24
CA ALA A 51 11.87 2.94 -3.11
C ALA A 51 10.78 3.94 -3.53
N ASN A 52 10.99 4.70 -4.63
CA ASN A 52 9.99 5.62 -5.16
C ASN A 52 8.68 4.92 -5.58
N VAL A 53 8.78 3.70 -6.11
CA VAL A 53 7.59 2.90 -6.48
C VAL A 53 6.91 2.40 -5.22
N ARG A 54 7.65 1.82 -4.28
CA ARG A 54 7.11 1.36 -2.99
C ARG A 54 6.38 2.47 -2.24
N ARG A 55 6.99 3.66 -2.12
CA ARG A 55 6.36 4.86 -1.53
C ARG A 55 5.03 5.19 -2.19
N ARG A 56 4.93 5.07 -3.52
CA ARG A 56 3.71 5.40 -4.25
C ARG A 56 2.62 4.36 -4.04
N VAL A 57 3.00 3.09 -3.98
CA VAL A 57 2.10 1.98 -3.65
C VAL A 57 1.48 2.19 -2.27
N VAL A 58 2.29 2.49 -1.25
CA VAL A 58 1.77 2.71 0.12
C VAL A 58 0.88 3.95 0.20
N ARG A 59 1.24 5.05 -0.46
CA ARG A 59 0.37 6.25 -0.57
C ARG A 59 -0.91 5.99 -1.36
N ALA A 60 -0.90 5.09 -2.34
CA ALA A 60 -2.11 4.67 -3.04
C ALA A 60 -3.06 3.97 -2.05
N PHE A 61 -2.54 3.10 -1.19
CA PHE A 61 -3.32 2.43 -0.15
C PHE A 61 -3.86 3.38 0.92
N GLU A 62 -3.10 4.39 1.34
CA GLU A 62 -3.58 5.45 2.23
C GLU A 62 -4.84 6.15 1.67
N ARG A 63 -4.89 6.35 0.35
CA ARG A 63 -6.01 6.99 -0.36
C ARG A 63 -7.17 6.04 -0.64
N ILE A 64 -6.94 4.74 -0.69
CA ILE A 64 -8.00 3.73 -0.83
C ILE A 64 -8.79 3.62 0.47
N GLY A 65 -8.15 3.89 1.62
CA GLY A 65 -8.74 3.90 2.97
C GLY A 65 -9.86 4.90 3.23
N VAL A 66 -10.45 5.55 2.20
CA VAL A 66 -11.64 6.39 2.38
C VAL A 66 -12.93 5.64 2.06
N GLU A 67 -12.88 4.60 1.22
CA GLU A 67 -14.03 3.71 0.97
C GLU A 67 -13.63 2.26 0.56
N PRO A 68 -12.80 1.52 1.33
CA PRO A 68 -12.69 0.09 1.08
C PRO A 68 -13.94 -0.58 1.62
N LYS A 69 -14.68 -1.30 0.76
CA LYS A 69 -15.49 -2.42 1.25
C LYS A 69 -14.59 -3.27 2.14
N ALA A 70 -15.00 -3.55 3.38
CA ALA A 70 -14.18 -4.17 4.42
C ALA A 70 -13.34 -5.39 3.95
N ASN A 71 -13.88 -6.15 2.99
CA ASN A 71 -13.21 -7.32 2.39
C ASN A 71 -11.90 -7.01 1.66
N VAL A 72 -11.70 -5.78 1.18
CA VAL A 72 -10.50 -5.37 0.46
C VAL A 72 -9.44 -4.85 1.41
N ALA A 73 -9.84 -4.15 2.48
CA ALA A 73 -8.94 -3.66 3.51
C ALA A 73 -8.16 -4.81 4.17
N ALA A 74 -8.81 -5.94 4.45
CA ALA A 74 -8.15 -7.12 5.02
C ALA A 74 -7.04 -7.70 4.11
N GLN A 75 -7.16 -7.56 2.79
CA GLN A 75 -6.19 -8.13 1.83
C GLN A 75 -4.90 -7.31 1.72
N VAL A 76 -4.93 -6.03 2.08
CA VAL A 76 -3.75 -5.15 1.99
C VAL A 76 -2.93 -5.12 3.28
N VAL A 77 -3.51 -5.55 4.41
CA VAL A 77 -2.85 -5.56 5.72
C VAL A 77 -1.52 -6.32 5.70
N PRO A 78 -1.39 -7.53 5.12
CA PRO A 78 -0.10 -8.23 5.11
C PRO A 78 1.00 -7.48 4.35
N GLY A 79 0.64 -6.78 3.28
CA GLY A 79 1.59 -5.97 2.50
C GLY A 79 2.00 -4.70 3.25
N LEU A 80 1.04 -4.00 3.86
CA LEU A 80 1.31 -2.85 4.72
C LEU A 80 2.15 -3.23 5.95
N ALA A 81 1.88 -4.37 6.57
CA ALA A 81 2.67 -4.89 7.69
C ALA A 81 4.13 -5.12 7.29
N ARG A 82 4.41 -5.67 6.09
CA ARG A 82 5.79 -5.76 5.58
C ARG A 82 6.42 -4.40 5.34
N ALA A 83 5.64 -3.43 4.87
CA ALA A 83 6.12 -2.07 4.63
C ALA A 83 6.49 -1.30 5.92
N LEU A 84 6.08 -1.79 7.11
CA LEU A 84 6.55 -1.27 8.39
C LEU A 84 8.05 -1.56 8.62
N ASP A 85 8.57 -2.63 8.03
CA ASP A 85 9.99 -3.03 8.11
C ASP A 85 10.79 -2.55 6.85
N ASP A 86 10.23 -1.67 6.00
CA ASP A 86 10.90 -1.18 4.79
C ASP A 86 12.14 -0.33 5.15
N PRO A 87 13.28 -0.47 4.46
CA PRO A 87 14.46 0.36 4.73
C PRO A 87 14.23 1.86 4.49
N ASP A 88 13.18 2.24 3.76
CA ASP A 88 12.82 3.63 3.51
C ASP A 88 11.82 4.15 4.56
N LEU A 89 12.25 5.10 5.37
CA LEU A 89 11.44 5.71 6.43
C LEU A 89 10.13 6.34 5.94
N GLN A 90 10.07 6.80 4.68
CA GLN A 90 8.82 7.33 4.12
C GLN A 90 7.84 6.22 3.76
N VAL A 91 8.34 5.03 3.42
CA VAL A 91 7.51 3.84 3.21
C VAL A 91 6.94 3.39 4.55
N GLN A 92 7.76 3.31 5.60
CA GLN A 92 7.31 2.99 6.95
C GLN A 92 6.23 3.95 7.45
N ALA A 93 6.48 5.27 7.38
CA ALA A 93 5.52 6.28 7.84
C ALA A 93 4.19 6.22 7.07
N ALA A 94 4.24 5.97 5.76
CA ALA A 94 3.05 5.80 4.96
C ALA A 94 2.29 4.51 5.32
N ALA A 95 3.00 3.43 5.69
CA ALA A 95 2.40 2.16 6.07
C ALA A 95 1.67 2.28 7.41
N VAL A 96 2.28 2.97 8.39
CA VAL A 96 1.64 3.32 9.66
C VAL A 96 0.36 4.12 9.42
N ALA A 97 0.45 5.19 8.61
CA ALA A 97 -0.70 6.03 8.29
C ALA A 97 -1.82 5.25 7.60
N ALA A 98 -1.48 4.37 6.64
CA ALA A 98 -2.46 3.54 5.95
C ALA A 98 -3.14 2.55 6.91
N LEU A 99 -2.40 1.83 7.74
CA LEU A 99 -2.97 0.88 8.71
C LEU A 99 -3.91 1.56 9.72
N ARG A 100 -3.54 2.74 10.24
CA ARG A 100 -4.41 3.54 11.12
C ARG A 100 -5.69 4.00 10.41
N ARG A 101 -5.59 4.39 9.14
CA ARG A 101 -6.74 4.86 8.35
C ARG A 101 -7.69 3.74 7.93
N LEU A 102 -7.22 2.50 7.80
CA LEU A 102 -8.10 1.38 7.45
C LEU A 102 -9.09 1.05 8.57
N ASP A 103 -8.80 1.47 9.82
CA ASP A 103 -9.66 1.31 11.01
C ASP A 103 -10.30 -0.09 11.15
N ILE A 104 -9.50 -1.12 10.86
CA ILE A 104 -9.87 -2.53 11.02
C ILE A 104 -8.99 -3.17 12.08
N SER A 105 -9.57 -4.11 12.85
CA SER A 105 -8.86 -4.79 13.95
C SER A 105 -7.54 -5.43 13.52
N SER A 106 -7.47 -6.00 12.31
CA SER A 106 -6.24 -6.58 11.77
C SER A 106 -5.17 -5.53 11.41
N GLY A 107 -5.57 -4.31 11.05
CA GLY A 107 -4.65 -3.20 10.80
C GLY A 107 -4.03 -2.69 12.10
N TRP A 108 -4.83 -2.56 13.15
CA TRP A 108 -4.37 -2.21 14.49
C TRP A 108 -3.47 -3.29 15.09
N ALA A 109 -3.84 -4.57 14.97
CA ALA A 109 -3.01 -5.69 15.43
C ALA A 109 -1.63 -5.73 14.75
N ALA A 110 -1.56 -5.37 13.47
CA ALA A 110 -0.28 -5.28 12.75
C ALA A 110 0.62 -4.16 13.30
N LEU A 111 0.05 -3.01 13.68
CA LEU A 111 0.79 -1.92 14.31
C LEU A 111 1.28 -2.30 15.70
N GLU A 112 0.42 -2.89 16.53
CA GLU A 112 0.73 -3.30 17.90
C GLU A 112 1.85 -4.36 17.92
N ALA A 113 1.82 -5.31 16.97
CA ALA A 113 2.88 -6.31 16.80
C ALA A 113 4.21 -5.70 16.33
N TRP A 114 4.19 -4.60 15.58
CA TRP A 114 5.41 -3.89 15.17
C TRP A 114 5.97 -3.04 16.31
N GLU A 115 5.13 -2.30 17.03
CA GLU A 115 5.52 -1.45 18.16
C GLU A 115 6.13 -2.28 19.31
N THR A 116 5.55 -3.44 19.63
CA THR A 116 6.09 -4.34 20.66
C THR A 116 7.47 -4.91 20.32
N ARG A 117 7.71 -5.26 19.04
CA ARG A 117 9.01 -5.72 18.54
C ARG A 117 10.10 -4.65 18.68
N ASP A 118 9.75 -3.39 18.46
CA ASP A 118 10.70 -2.27 18.57
C ASP A 118 10.99 -1.92 20.04
N THR A 119 10.00 -2.05 20.93
CA THR A 119 10.19 -1.84 22.38
C THR A 119 11.00 -2.94 23.06
N ASP A 120 10.92 -4.18 22.58
CA ASP A 120 11.69 -5.32 23.12
C ASP A 120 13.17 -5.30 22.68
N GLY A 121 13.54 -4.46 21.71
CA GLY A 121 14.92 -4.25 21.25
C GLY A 121 15.66 -3.09 21.94
N GLY A 122 14.98 -2.31 22.78
CA GLY A 122 15.52 -1.14 23.48
C GLY A 122 16.05 -1.43 24.89
N GLY A 123 16.74 -2.55 25.07
CA GLY A 123 17.40 -2.92 26.32
C GLY A 123 18.92 -3.01 26.15
N THR A 124 19.60 -2.00 26.72
CA THR A 124 21.07 -1.80 26.90
C THR A 124 21.90 -1.35 25.70
#